data_AF-A0A4S8QIJ2-F1
#
_entry.id   AF-A0A4S8QIJ2-F1
#
_cell.length_a   1.000
_cell.length_b   1.000
_cell.length_c   1.000
_cell.angle_alpha   90.00
_cell.angle_beta   90.00
_cell.angle_gamma   90.00
#
_symmetry.space_group_name_H-M   'P 1'
#
loop_
_entity.id
_entity.type
_entity.pdbx_description
1 polymer ?
#
loop_
_entity_poly.entity_id
_entity_poly.type
_entity_poly.pdbx_seq_one_letter_code
_entity_poly.pdbx_strand_id
1 'polypeptide(L)'
;MSTECKLLAKIWCSPTPTTPSAKALHTACLSYLESVKLPTSYSSTELRTLESLPAEIQYQIIGNLGFTNHFYNATIPAPTPTNEELRELILATESEIYAMRKQLLACNNCLRLQHVSKFRDTQTRGKRVRDGPQRHLRLCLQCAIWKGWYRLGKFVQVGGEDVYICRCRRATPKANLPPNWLTHKRCADCYSKNGKIAEGYNHGIDGTDASGEGTRRTRDLYFHLGSRHADF
;
A
#
# COMPACT_ATOMS: atom_id res chain seq x y z
N MET A 1 4.08 34.31 -9.44
CA MET A 1 3.45 33.42 -8.43
C MET A 1 3.17 34.23 -7.19
N SER A 2 1.92 34.28 -6.72
CA SER A 2 1.59 34.98 -5.46
C SER A 2 2.28 34.30 -4.28
N THR A 3 2.47 35.05 -3.21
CA THR A 3 2.98 34.57 -1.91
C THR A 3 2.17 33.39 -1.37
N GLU A 4 0.87 33.30 -1.71
CA GLU A 4 -0.01 32.20 -1.30
C GLU A 4 0.34 30.88 -2.01
N CYS A 5 0.63 30.91 -3.32
CA CYS A 5 1.03 29.71 -4.04
C CYS A 5 2.38 29.14 -3.54
N LYS A 6 3.27 30.00 -3.04
CA LYS A 6 4.54 29.57 -2.42
C LYS A 6 4.32 28.91 -1.06
N LEU A 7 3.31 29.34 -0.31
CA LEU A 7 2.95 28.74 0.98
C LEU A 7 2.35 27.34 0.79
N LEU A 8 1.38 27.19 -0.11
CA LEU A 8 0.73 25.90 -0.41
C LEU A 8 1.73 24.88 -0.97
N ALA A 9 2.65 25.30 -1.84
CA ALA A 9 3.71 24.43 -2.36
C ALA A 9 4.68 23.96 -1.25
N LYS A 10 5.03 24.83 -0.30
CA LYS A 10 5.85 24.44 0.87
C LYS A 10 5.13 23.45 1.78
N ILE A 11 3.81 23.60 1.93
CA ILE A 11 2.96 22.79 2.80
C ILE A 11 2.73 21.39 2.20
N TRP A 12 2.45 21.29 0.90
CA TRP A 12 2.19 20.01 0.23
C TRP A 12 3.44 19.22 -0.14
N CYS A 13 4.59 19.87 -0.32
CA CYS A 13 5.84 19.19 -0.68
C CYS A 13 6.69 18.75 0.52
N SER A 14 6.21 18.94 1.76
CA SER A 14 6.98 18.55 2.95
C SER A 14 6.92 17.02 3.17
N PRO A 15 8.05 16.33 3.30
CA PRO A 15 8.08 14.90 3.57
C PRO A 15 7.63 14.67 5.02
N THR A 16 6.48 14.02 5.18
CA THR A 16 5.85 13.62 6.46
C THR A 16 5.40 14.77 7.39
N PRO A 17 4.10 15.12 7.41
CA PRO A 17 3.56 15.97 8.46
C PRO A 17 3.53 15.23 9.80
N THR A 18 4.23 15.74 10.80
CA THR A 18 4.06 15.36 12.22
C THR A 18 2.61 15.60 12.64
N THR A 19 2.03 14.74 13.47
CA THR A 19 0.60 14.74 13.85
C THR A 19 0.01 16.11 14.28
N PRO A 20 0.73 17.03 14.94
CA PRO A 20 0.21 18.38 15.23
C PRO A 20 0.02 19.23 13.96
N SER A 21 0.84 19.01 12.93
CA SER A 21 0.79 19.81 11.70
C SER A 21 -0.39 19.44 10.82
N ALA A 22 -0.85 18.18 10.82
CA ALA A 22 -2.01 17.76 10.02
C ALA A 22 -3.30 18.49 10.44
N LYS A 23 -3.53 18.69 11.75
CA LYS A 23 -4.71 19.41 12.25
C LYS A 23 -4.64 20.90 11.90
N ALA A 24 -3.47 21.54 12.09
CA ALA A 24 -3.26 22.93 11.71
C ALA A 24 -3.39 23.16 10.20
N LEU A 25 -2.93 22.19 9.40
CA LEU A 25 -2.97 22.20 7.93
C LEU A 25 -4.40 21.98 7.42
N HIS A 26 -5.18 21.12 8.06
CA HIS A 26 -6.62 20.98 7.82
C HIS A 26 -7.36 22.27 8.16
N THR A 27 -7.11 22.88 9.32
CA THR A 27 -7.71 24.16 9.71
C THR A 27 -7.34 25.28 8.74
N ALA A 28 -6.08 25.38 8.31
CA ALA A 28 -5.63 26.39 7.34
C ALA A 28 -6.25 26.18 5.96
N CYS A 29 -6.40 24.93 5.50
CA CYS A 29 -7.10 24.62 4.26
C CYS A 29 -8.58 25.01 4.33
N LEU A 30 -9.28 24.69 5.42
CA LEU A 30 -10.68 25.06 5.61
C LEU A 30 -10.85 26.58 5.65
N SER A 31 -10.01 27.29 6.40
CA SER A 31 -10.06 28.75 6.49
C SER A 31 -9.74 29.43 5.15
N TYR A 32 -8.84 28.83 4.36
CA TYR A 32 -8.57 29.29 2.99
C TYR A 32 -9.79 29.08 2.09
N LEU A 33 -10.42 27.91 2.11
CA LEU A 33 -11.63 27.62 1.33
C LEU A 33 -12.81 28.52 1.73
N GLU A 34 -12.88 28.94 2.99
CA GLU A 34 -13.84 29.95 3.47
C GLU A 34 -13.49 31.37 2.99
N SER A 35 -12.19 31.72 2.96
CA SER A 35 -11.71 33.06 2.56
C SER A 35 -11.79 33.31 1.06
N VAL A 36 -11.55 32.27 0.26
CA VAL A 36 -11.80 32.30 -1.18
C VAL A 36 -13.32 32.19 -1.28
N LYS A 37 -13.99 33.35 -1.32
CA LYS A 37 -15.42 33.48 -1.63
C LYS A 37 -15.69 32.90 -3.03
N LEU A 38 -15.61 31.57 -3.17
CA LEU A 38 -16.31 30.84 -4.19
C LEU A 38 -17.77 31.28 -4.06
N PRO A 39 -18.46 31.64 -5.14
CA PRO A 39 -19.84 32.13 -5.07
C PRO A 39 -20.73 31.08 -4.38
N THR A 40 -20.90 31.20 -3.06
CA THR A 40 -21.77 30.36 -2.24
C THR A 40 -23.19 30.91 -2.33
N SER A 41 -23.70 31.06 -3.55
CA SER A 41 -25.13 31.30 -3.78
C SER A 41 -25.85 29.96 -3.92
N TYR A 42 -25.67 29.06 -2.95
CA TYR A 42 -26.49 27.85 -2.81
C TYR A 42 -26.73 27.63 -1.32
N SER A 43 -27.89 28.07 -0.86
CA SER A 43 -28.37 28.10 0.52
C SER A 43 -28.86 26.75 1.06
N SER A 44 -28.30 25.63 0.59
CA SER A 44 -28.58 24.31 1.19
C SER A 44 -27.37 23.83 1.98
N THR A 45 -27.48 23.89 3.30
CA THR A 45 -26.55 23.31 4.28
C THR A 45 -26.64 21.78 4.30
N GLU A 46 -26.65 21.15 3.13
CA GLU A 46 -26.44 19.71 3.01
C GLU A 46 -25.00 19.49 2.60
N LEU A 47 -24.24 18.90 3.51
CA LEU A 47 -22.88 18.44 3.28
C LEU A 47 -22.93 17.43 2.13
N ARG A 48 -22.56 17.86 0.92
CA ARG A 48 -22.44 16.95 -0.22
C ARG A 48 -21.25 16.04 0.02
N THR A 49 -21.53 14.85 0.56
CA THR A 49 -20.56 13.76 0.62
C THR A 49 -20.20 13.33 -0.79
N LEU A 50 -18.99 12.78 -0.97
CA LEU A 50 -18.54 12.25 -2.26
C LEU A 50 -19.59 11.32 -2.88
N GLU A 51 -20.30 10.58 -2.02
CA GLU A 51 -21.38 9.64 -2.34
C GLU A 51 -22.59 10.28 -3.04
N SER A 52 -22.80 11.59 -2.89
CA SER A 52 -23.89 12.33 -3.52
C SER A 52 -23.62 12.74 -4.98
N LEU A 53 -22.39 12.54 -5.46
CA LEU A 53 -22.02 12.86 -6.84
C LEU A 53 -22.42 11.70 -7.77
N PRO A 54 -22.72 11.95 -9.06
CA PRO A 54 -22.83 10.90 -10.05
C PRO A 54 -21.58 10.01 -10.05
N ALA A 55 -21.75 8.70 -10.27
CA ALA A 55 -20.68 7.72 -10.15
C ALA A 55 -19.46 8.08 -11.03
N GLU A 56 -19.70 8.61 -12.23
CA GLU A 56 -18.66 9.06 -13.16
C GLU A 56 -17.79 10.17 -12.57
N ILE A 57 -18.41 11.14 -11.90
CA ILE A 57 -17.70 12.24 -11.23
C ILE A 57 -16.94 11.71 -10.01
N GLN A 58 -17.54 10.79 -9.24
CA GLN A 58 -16.84 10.12 -8.14
C GLN A 58 -15.60 9.39 -8.64
N TYR A 59 -15.71 8.64 -9.74
CA TYR A 59 -14.58 7.92 -10.34
C TYR A 59 -13.48 8.88 -10.81
N GLN A 60 -13.82 10.01 -11.42
CA GLN A 60 -12.82 11.02 -11.81
C GLN A 60 -12.13 11.64 -10.59
N ILE A 61 -12.89 11.97 -9.55
CA ILE A 61 -12.33 12.56 -8.32
C ILE A 61 -11.48 11.53 -7.58
N ILE A 62 -11.96 10.29 -7.40
CA ILE A 62 -11.22 9.20 -6.76
C ILE A 62 -9.97 8.85 -7.56
N GLY A 63 -10.07 8.78 -8.89
CA GLY A 63 -8.93 8.59 -9.78
C GLY A 63 -7.89 9.68 -9.54
N ASN A 64 -8.26 10.95 -9.71
CA ASN A 64 -7.34 12.08 -9.60
C ASN A 64 -6.77 12.29 -8.18
N LEU A 65 -7.57 12.05 -7.13
CA LEU A 65 -7.14 12.17 -5.73
C LEU A 65 -6.29 10.98 -5.28
N GLY A 66 -6.60 9.78 -5.77
CA GLY A 66 -5.86 8.56 -5.46
C GLY A 66 -4.42 8.60 -5.99
N PHE A 67 -4.19 9.27 -7.12
CA PHE A 67 -2.83 9.45 -7.67
C PHE A 67 -2.03 10.57 -7.01
N THR A 68 -2.70 11.58 -6.44
CA THR A 68 -2.03 12.81 -5.96
C THR A 68 -1.76 12.83 -4.46
N ASN A 69 -2.52 12.09 -3.65
CA ASN A 69 -2.38 12.14 -2.19
C ASN A 69 -2.33 10.73 -1.56
N HIS A 70 -1.26 10.47 -0.80
CA HIS A 70 -1.10 9.24 -0.02
C HIS A 70 -2.29 8.98 0.92
N PHE A 71 -2.88 10.04 1.51
CA PHE A 71 -4.04 9.93 2.38
C PHE A 71 -5.24 9.33 1.63
N TYR A 72 -5.65 9.91 0.51
CA TYR A 72 -6.77 9.39 -0.27
C TYR A 72 -6.49 8.00 -0.85
N ASN A 73 -5.24 7.72 -1.21
CA ASN A 73 -4.82 6.39 -1.63
C ASN A 73 -4.96 5.35 -0.50
N ALA A 74 -4.78 5.74 0.76
CA ALA A 74 -4.98 4.85 1.91
C ALA A 74 -6.46 4.70 2.29
N THR A 75 -7.24 5.78 2.19
CA THR A 75 -8.62 5.83 2.70
C THR A 75 -9.65 5.35 1.68
N ILE A 76 -9.43 5.59 0.38
CA ILE A 76 -10.39 5.20 -0.66
C ILE A 76 -10.08 3.75 -1.07
N PRO A 77 -11.04 2.81 -0.92
CA PRO A 77 -10.86 1.43 -1.35
C PRO A 77 -10.43 1.38 -2.81
N ALA A 78 -9.49 0.48 -3.12
CA ALA A 78 -9.16 0.24 -4.51
C ALA A 78 -10.41 -0.25 -5.26
N PRO A 79 -10.73 0.31 -6.43
CA PRO A 79 -11.84 -0.14 -7.23
C PRO A 79 -11.66 -1.62 -7.59
N THR A 80 -12.78 -2.35 -7.68
CA THR A 80 -12.75 -3.79 -7.95
C THR A 80 -12.18 -4.07 -9.34
N PRO A 81 -11.33 -5.11 -9.48
CA PRO A 81 -10.57 -5.40 -10.70
C PRO A 81 -11.41 -5.85 -11.91
N THR A 82 -12.73 -5.91 -11.79
CA THR A 82 -13.67 -6.27 -12.87
C THR A 82 -13.94 -5.13 -13.86
N ASN A 83 -13.55 -3.89 -13.55
CA ASN A 83 -13.76 -2.77 -14.45
C ASN A 83 -12.59 -2.67 -15.47
N GLU A 84 -12.80 -3.25 -16.65
CA GLU A 84 -11.84 -3.24 -17.77
C GLU A 84 -11.54 -1.82 -18.25
N GLU A 85 -12.52 -0.93 -18.31
CA GLU A 85 -12.32 0.47 -18.72
C GLU A 85 -11.37 1.19 -17.76
N LEU A 86 -11.55 0.99 -16.46
CA LEU A 86 -10.69 1.56 -15.45
C LEU A 86 -9.27 0.98 -15.53
N ARG A 87 -9.13 -0.32 -15.83
CA ARG A 87 -7.82 -0.91 -16.05
C ARG A 87 -7.10 -0.25 -17.23
N GLU A 88 -7.76 -0.10 -18.36
CA GLU A 88 -7.18 0.56 -19.54
C GLU A 88 -6.88 2.03 -19.28
N LEU A 89 -7.74 2.74 -18.55
CA LEU A 89 -7.48 4.11 -18.12
C LEU A 89 -6.19 4.21 -17.31
N ILE A 90 -6.01 3.36 -16.29
CA ILE A 90 -4.80 3.39 -15.45
C ILE A 90 -3.56 2.98 -16.25
N LEU A 91 -3.67 2.01 -17.16
CA LEU A 91 -2.56 1.66 -18.04
C LEU A 91 -2.19 2.83 -18.97
N ALA A 92 -3.16 3.57 -19.49
CA ALA A 92 -2.92 4.77 -20.28
C ALA A 92 -2.23 5.87 -19.46
N THR A 93 -2.58 6.03 -18.18
CA THR A 93 -1.92 7.01 -17.29
C THR A 93 -0.42 6.74 -17.08
N GLU A 94 0.08 5.51 -17.32
CA GLU A 94 1.52 5.24 -17.25
C GLU A 94 2.35 6.05 -18.25
N SER A 95 1.73 6.40 -19.40
CA SER A 95 2.38 7.13 -20.49
C SER A 95 2.37 8.65 -20.28
N GLU A 96 1.72 9.15 -19.23
CA GLU A 96 1.74 10.58 -18.91
C GLU A 96 3.12 11.04 -18.44
N ILE A 97 3.52 12.27 -18.80
CA ILE A 97 4.81 12.89 -18.43
C ILE A 97 5.06 12.80 -16.92
N TYR A 98 4.00 12.99 -16.11
CA TYR A 98 4.08 12.87 -14.66
C TYR A 98 4.52 11.46 -14.23
N ALA A 99 3.82 10.42 -14.70
CA ALA A 99 4.13 9.02 -14.39
C ALA A 99 5.51 8.61 -14.92
N MET A 100 5.91 9.10 -16.10
CA MET A 100 7.25 8.90 -16.64
C MET A 100 8.32 9.49 -15.72
N ARG A 101 8.20 10.77 -15.36
CA ARG A 101 9.17 11.48 -14.50
C ARG A 101 9.28 10.88 -13.11
N LYS A 102 8.16 10.39 -12.56
CA LYS A 102 8.11 9.76 -11.24
C LYS A 102 8.36 8.26 -11.25
N GLN A 103 8.71 7.69 -12.41
CA GLN A 103 8.92 6.24 -12.59
C GLN A 103 7.78 5.41 -12.00
N LEU A 104 6.55 5.77 -12.35
CA LEU A 104 5.34 5.09 -11.89
C LEU A 104 4.87 4.08 -12.95
N LEU A 105 4.34 2.97 -12.45
CA LEU A 105 3.81 1.84 -13.19
C LEU A 105 2.47 1.41 -12.56
N ALA A 106 1.50 1.00 -13.36
CA ALA A 106 0.23 0.50 -12.89
C ALA A 106 0.37 -0.93 -12.35
N CYS A 107 -0.41 -1.21 -11.32
CA CYS A 107 -0.67 -2.56 -10.84
C CYS A 107 -2.08 -2.98 -11.26
N ASN A 108 -2.18 -4.11 -11.96
CA ASN A 108 -3.46 -4.65 -12.42
C ASN A 108 -4.39 -5.09 -11.29
N ASN A 109 -3.86 -5.41 -10.11
CA ASN A 109 -4.71 -5.90 -9.01
C ASN A 109 -5.27 -4.79 -8.12
N CYS A 110 -4.42 -3.84 -7.70
CA CYS A 110 -4.88 -2.73 -6.86
C CYS A 110 -5.29 -1.51 -7.66
N LEU A 111 -5.18 -1.55 -9.00
CA LEU A 111 -5.58 -0.47 -9.90
C LEU A 111 -4.99 0.88 -9.47
N ARG A 112 -3.68 0.89 -9.16
CA ARG A 112 -2.94 2.06 -8.68
C ARG A 112 -1.60 2.18 -9.40
N LEU A 113 -1.18 3.43 -9.63
CA LEU A 113 0.19 3.75 -9.99
C LEU A 113 1.10 3.59 -8.77
N GLN A 114 2.21 2.89 -8.96
CA GLN A 114 3.19 2.58 -7.94
C GLN A 114 4.58 2.84 -8.50
N HIS A 115 5.52 3.25 -7.65
CA HIS A 115 6.91 3.44 -8.06
C HIS A 115 7.51 2.12 -8.58
N VAL A 116 8.41 2.16 -9.55
CA VAL A 116 9.11 0.98 -10.10
C VAL A 116 9.75 0.08 -9.03
N SER A 117 10.22 0.67 -7.92
CA SER A 117 10.77 -0.06 -6.75
C SER A 117 9.73 -0.89 -5.98
N LYS A 118 8.45 -0.78 -6.32
CA LYS A 118 7.37 -1.63 -5.82
C LYS A 118 7.05 -2.79 -6.76
N PHE A 119 7.86 -3.04 -7.78
CA PHE A 119 7.70 -4.15 -8.72
C PHE A 119 8.98 -4.98 -8.77
N ARG A 120 8.84 -6.29 -9.04
CA ARG A 120 10.00 -7.17 -9.31
C ARG A 120 10.65 -6.75 -10.63
N ASP A 121 11.95 -6.98 -10.80
CA ASP A 121 12.65 -6.61 -12.04
C ASP A 121 12.07 -7.28 -13.29
N THR A 122 11.58 -8.52 -13.16
CA THR A 122 10.87 -9.22 -14.24
C THR A 122 9.50 -8.61 -14.59
N GLN A 123 8.99 -7.71 -13.76
CA GLN A 123 7.76 -6.95 -13.98
C GLN A 123 8.03 -5.57 -14.59
N THR A 124 9.26 -5.07 -14.48
CA THR A 124 9.69 -3.78 -15.04
C THR A 124 10.45 -3.92 -16.37
N ARG A 125 10.85 -5.14 -16.73
CA ARG A 125 11.60 -5.47 -17.96
C ARG A 125 10.84 -6.44 -18.87
N GLY A 126 11.31 -6.57 -20.12
CA GLY A 126 10.78 -7.52 -21.09
C GLY A 126 9.33 -7.24 -21.48
N LYS A 127 8.51 -8.29 -21.57
CA LYS A 127 7.11 -8.21 -22.04
C LYS A 127 6.19 -7.37 -21.14
N ARG A 128 6.59 -7.13 -19.89
CA ARG A 128 5.80 -6.38 -18.89
C ARG A 128 6.26 -4.94 -18.71
N VAL A 129 7.17 -4.42 -19.54
CA VAL A 129 7.53 -2.99 -19.55
C VAL A 129 6.30 -2.10 -19.86
N ARG A 130 6.39 -0.78 -19.66
CA ARG A 130 5.29 0.19 -19.85
C ARG A 130 4.53 0.02 -21.16
N ASP A 131 5.23 -0.15 -22.27
CA ASP A 131 4.63 -0.35 -23.59
C ASP A 131 4.67 -1.83 -24.03
N GLY A 132 4.88 -2.73 -23.06
CA GLY A 132 4.96 -4.16 -23.31
C GLY A 132 3.57 -4.79 -23.50
N PRO A 133 3.48 -5.87 -24.31
CA PRO A 133 2.19 -6.53 -24.59
C PRO A 133 1.55 -7.17 -23.34
N GLN A 134 2.33 -7.40 -22.28
CA GLN A 134 1.87 -8.00 -21.02
C GLN A 134 1.87 -7.00 -19.85
N ARG A 135 1.86 -5.68 -20.13
CA ARG A 135 1.78 -4.65 -19.06
C ARG A 135 0.55 -4.81 -18.17
N HIS A 136 -0.57 -5.26 -18.72
CA HIS A 136 -1.82 -5.51 -17.99
C HIS A 136 -1.71 -6.70 -17.02
N LEU A 137 -0.66 -7.53 -17.11
CA LEU A 137 -0.40 -8.62 -16.16
C LEU A 137 0.48 -8.17 -14.98
N ARG A 138 0.88 -6.89 -14.94
CA ARG A 138 1.82 -6.39 -13.96
C ARG A 138 1.19 -6.31 -12.57
N LEU A 139 1.88 -6.85 -11.57
CA LEU A 139 1.46 -6.76 -10.17
C LEU A 139 2.55 -6.08 -9.34
N CYS A 140 2.15 -5.13 -8.49
CA CYS A 140 3.04 -4.62 -7.46
C CYS A 140 3.38 -5.74 -6.47
N LEU A 141 4.50 -5.60 -5.78
CA LEU A 141 5.08 -6.60 -4.90
C LEU A 141 4.06 -7.06 -3.86
N GLN A 142 3.34 -6.12 -3.24
CA GLN A 142 2.32 -6.43 -2.24
C GLN A 142 1.19 -7.29 -2.83
N CYS A 143 0.64 -6.90 -3.98
CA CYS A 143 -0.43 -7.65 -4.64
C CYS A 143 0.04 -9.05 -5.07
N ALA A 144 1.25 -9.17 -5.61
CA ALA A 144 1.83 -10.44 -6.00
C ALA A 144 2.05 -11.37 -4.79
N ILE A 145 2.51 -10.84 -3.65
CA ILE A 145 2.62 -11.62 -2.39
C ILE A 145 1.25 -12.10 -1.93
N TRP A 146 0.23 -11.23 -1.93
CA TRP A 146 -1.13 -11.59 -1.52
C TRP A 146 -1.76 -12.65 -2.43
N LYS A 147 -1.51 -12.57 -3.75
CA LYS A 147 -1.93 -13.59 -4.73
C LYS A 147 -1.10 -14.87 -4.69
N GLY A 148 -0.06 -14.95 -3.85
CA GLY A 148 0.80 -16.13 -3.76
C GLY A 148 1.73 -16.34 -4.96
N TRP A 149 1.96 -15.32 -5.78
CA TRP A 149 2.89 -15.41 -6.92
C TRP A 149 4.34 -15.55 -6.46
N TYR A 150 4.66 -15.04 -5.27
CA TYR A 150 5.97 -15.19 -4.66
C TYR A 150 5.91 -16.15 -3.48
N ARG A 151 6.82 -17.13 -3.49
CA ARG A 151 6.95 -18.07 -2.38
C ARG A 151 7.47 -17.33 -1.14
N LEU A 152 6.77 -17.49 -0.03
CA LEU A 152 7.22 -16.95 1.26
C LEU A 152 8.53 -17.62 1.67
N GLY A 153 9.40 -16.85 2.30
CA GLY A 153 10.74 -17.28 2.73
C GLY A 153 11.78 -17.32 1.62
N LYS A 154 11.53 -16.67 0.48
CA LYS A 154 12.45 -16.59 -0.66
C LYS A 154 12.81 -15.14 -0.98
N PHE A 155 13.91 -14.97 -1.71
CA PHE A 155 14.31 -13.68 -2.26
C PHE A 155 13.70 -13.46 -3.65
N VAL A 156 13.44 -12.19 -3.94
CA VAL A 156 13.10 -11.68 -5.26
C VAL A 156 13.96 -10.47 -5.56
N GLN A 157 14.24 -10.22 -6.83
CA GLN A 157 15.05 -9.09 -7.29
C GLN A 157 14.16 -7.86 -7.55
N VAL A 158 14.48 -6.74 -6.91
CA VAL A 158 13.75 -5.46 -7.02
C VAL A 158 14.78 -4.33 -7.11
N GLY A 159 14.83 -3.64 -8.25
CA GLY A 159 15.82 -2.60 -8.49
C GLY A 159 17.26 -3.13 -8.48
N GLY A 160 17.49 -4.40 -8.81
CA GLY A 160 18.79 -5.06 -8.67
C GLY A 160 19.18 -5.46 -7.24
N GLU A 161 18.32 -5.22 -6.25
CA GLU A 161 18.53 -5.63 -4.87
C GLU A 161 17.76 -6.91 -4.53
N ASP A 162 18.38 -7.78 -3.72
CA ASP A 162 17.72 -8.92 -3.11
C ASP A 162 16.73 -8.45 -2.05
N VAL A 163 15.45 -8.74 -2.26
CA VAL A 163 14.36 -8.46 -1.31
C VAL A 163 13.76 -9.77 -0.82
N TYR A 164 13.76 -9.96 0.50
CA TYR A 164 13.22 -11.14 1.17
C TYR A 164 11.73 -11.02 1.41
N ILE A 165 10.97 -12.06 1.04
CA ILE A 165 9.53 -12.15 1.30
C ILE A 165 9.30 -12.92 2.61
N CYS A 166 8.99 -12.21 3.68
CA CYS A 166 8.74 -12.80 4.99
C CYS A 166 7.42 -13.57 5.04
N ARG A 167 7.29 -14.53 5.96
CA ARG A 167 6.02 -15.24 6.25
C ARG A 167 4.87 -14.31 6.65
N CYS A 168 5.17 -13.14 7.20
CA CYS A 168 4.16 -12.11 7.49
C CYS A 168 3.72 -11.29 6.26
N ARG A 169 4.11 -11.70 5.05
CA ARG A 169 3.77 -11.06 3.77
C ARG A 169 4.35 -9.64 3.61
N ARG A 170 5.42 -9.34 4.33
CA ARG A 170 6.24 -8.13 4.14
C ARG A 170 7.47 -8.45 3.30
N ALA A 171 7.83 -7.50 2.45
CA ALA A 171 9.06 -7.52 1.70
C ALA A 171 10.12 -6.67 2.41
N THR A 172 11.30 -7.22 2.63
CA THR A 172 12.39 -6.56 3.36
C THR A 172 13.67 -6.65 2.55
N PRO A 173 14.33 -5.53 2.21
CA PRO A 173 15.65 -5.56 1.58
C PRO A 173 16.62 -6.41 2.38
N LYS A 174 17.49 -7.17 1.71
CA LYS A 174 18.48 -8.04 2.36
C LYS A 174 19.37 -7.29 3.36
N ALA A 175 19.72 -6.04 3.05
CA ALA A 175 20.49 -5.16 3.92
C ALA A 175 19.80 -4.87 5.28
N ASN A 176 18.47 -5.01 5.36
CA ASN A 176 17.67 -4.73 6.55
C ASN A 176 17.26 -6.02 7.30
N LEU A 177 17.82 -7.17 6.93
CA LEU A 177 17.55 -8.43 7.63
C LEU A 177 18.47 -8.58 8.85
N PRO A 178 17.98 -9.14 9.97
CA PRO A 178 18.82 -9.40 11.14
C PRO A 178 19.88 -10.47 10.82
N PRO A 179 21.08 -10.47 11.43
CA PRO A 179 22.17 -11.40 11.10
C PRO A 179 21.77 -12.89 11.09
N ASN A 180 20.82 -13.27 11.95
CA ASN A 180 20.32 -14.64 12.09
C ASN A 180 19.04 -14.93 11.27
N TRP A 181 18.72 -14.12 10.26
CA TRP A 181 17.52 -14.29 9.44
C TRP A 181 17.46 -15.65 8.73
N LEU A 182 18.61 -16.23 8.39
CA LEU A 182 18.72 -17.55 7.73
C LEU A 182 18.07 -18.66 8.56
N THR A 183 18.29 -18.63 9.88
CA THR A 183 17.79 -19.63 10.83
C THR A 183 16.28 -19.50 11.00
N HIS A 184 15.77 -18.28 11.19
CA HIS A 184 14.37 -18.05 11.56
C HIS A 184 13.44 -17.78 10.39
N LYS A 185 13.97 -17.42 9.22
CA LYS A 185 13.20 -17.07 8.02
C LYS A 185 12.12 -16.01 8.31
N ARG A 186 12.53 -14.95 9.02
CA ARG A 186 11.67 -13.85 9.49
C ARG A 186 12.32 -12.50 9.22
N CYS A 187 11.51 -11.49 8.93
CA CYS A 187 11.96 -10.09 8.90
C CYS A 187 12.21 -9.57 10.32
N ALA A 188 12.88 -8.42 10.42
CA ALA A 188 13.19 -7.75 11.68
C ALA A 188 11.95 -7.57 12.58
N ASP A 189 10.83 -7.07 12.02
CA ASP A 189 9.60 -6.86 12.80
C ASP A 189 9.03 -8.15 13.43
N CYS A 190 9.09 -9.26 12.67
CA CYS A 190 8.62 -10.55 13.15
C CYS A 190 9.58 -11.17 14.16
N TYR A 191 10.86 -10.81 14.07
CA TYR A 191 11.87 -11.23 15.01
C TYR A 191 11.66 -10.53 16.37
N SER A 192 11.51 -9.21 16.37
CA SER A 192 11.30 -8.42 17.60
C SER A 192 10.04 -8.80 18.38
N LYS A 193 8.99 -9.25 17.70
CA LYS A 193 7.75 -9.71 18.36
C LYS A 193 7.91 -11.04 19.10
N ASN A 194 8.78 -11.93 18.60
CA ASN A 194 8.99 -13.25 19.20
C ASN A 194 9.82 -13.20 20.49
N GLY A 195 10.83 -12.30 20.56
CA GLY A 195 11.67 -12.17 21.75
C GLY A 195 10.87 -11.82 23.02
N LYS A 196 9.87 -10.94 22.87
CA LYS A 196 9.02 -10.50 23.98
C LYS A 196 8.13 -11.62 24.57
N ILE A 197 7.79 -12.64 23.78
CA ILE A 197 7.00 -13.77 24.25
C ILE A 197 7.87 -14.72 25.09
N ALA A 198 9.15 -14.86 24.75
CA ALA A 198 10.08 -15.73 25.49
C ALA A 198 10.45 -15.14 26.86
N GLU A 199 10.61 -13.82 26.98
CA GLU A 199 10.95 -13.17 28.25
C GLU A 199 9.76 -13.12 29.24
N GLY A 200 8.52 -13.00 28.73
CA GLY A 200 7.32 -12.96 29.58
C GLY A 200 6.96 -14.30 30.24
N TYR A 201 7.50 -15.43 29.78
CA TYR A 201 7.19 -16.75 30.34
C TYR A 201 8.07 -17.14 31.54
N ASN A 202 9.16 -16.40 31.80
CA ASN A 202 10.09 -16.70 32.90
C ASN A 202 9.82 -15.90 34.18
N HIS A 203 8.70 -15.18 34.28
CA HIS A 203 8.44 -14.25 35.40
C HIS A 203 7.13 -14.52 36.17
N GLY A 204 6.61 -15.75 36.16
CA GLY A 204 5.32 -16.05 36.81
C GLY A 204 5.13 -17.47 37.33
N ILE A 205 6.20 -18.23 37.63
CA ILE A 205 6.07 -19.50 38.36
C ILE A 205 6.82 -19.36 39.69
N ASP A 206 6.21 -18.63 40.62
CA ASP A 206 6.45 -18.78 42.05
C ASP A 206 5.08 -19.02 42.71
N GLY A 207 4.79 -20.28 43.03
CA GLY A 207 3.63 -20.79 43.81
C GLY A 207 2.26 -20.61 43.12
N THR A 208 1.30 -21.53 43.12
CA THR A 208 0.94 -22.59 44.06
C THR A 208 -0.17 -23.43 43.39
N ASP A 209 -0.14 -24.74 43.64
CA ASP A 209 -1.26 -25.71 43.70
C ASP A 209 -2.17 -26.04 42.49
N ALA A 210 -1.85 -27.22 41.93
CA ALA A 210 -2.70 -28.41 41.84
C ALA A 210 -4.11 -28.40 41.19
N SER A 211 -4.23 -29.31 40.21
CA SER A 211 -5.40 -30.08 39.76
C SER A 211 -6.39 -29.43 38.79
N GLY A 212 -6.49 -30.01 37.58
CA GLY A 212 -7.57 -29.73 36.63
C GLY A 212 -7.24 -30.18 35.20
N GLU A 213 -7.55 -31.44 34.88
CA GLU A 213 -7.51 -32.00 33.52
C GLU A 213 -8.43 -31.22 32.56
N GLY A 214 -7.92 -30.88 31.37
CA GLY A 214 -8.70 -30.13 30.37
C GLY A 214 -8.07 -30.08 28.98
N THR A 215 -8.26 -31.18 28.23
CA THR A 215 -8.32 -31.30 26.75
C THR A 215 -7.85 -30.12 25.89
N ARG A 216 -6.65 -30.23 25.28
CA ARG A 216 -6.22 -29.39 24.16
C ARG A 216 -6.73 -29.95 22.83
N ARG A 217 -7.78 -29.33 22.28
CA ARG A 217 -8.12 -29.40 20.85
C ARG A 217 -7.16 -28.51 20.06
N THR A 218 -6.22 -29.10 19.36
CA THR A 218 -5.44 -28.45 18.29
C THR A 218 -6.35 -28.18 17.10
N ARG A 219 -6.58 -26.89 16.81
CA ARG A 219 -7.22 -26.42 15.57
C ARG A 219 -6.13 -26.23 14.51
N ASP A 220 -5.91 -27.25 13.70
CA ASP A 220 -5.19 -27.13 12.44
C ASP A 220 -6.15 -26.60 11.36
N LEU A 221 -6.13 -25.29 11.13
CA LEU A 221 -6.78 -24.66 9.98
C LEU A 221 -5.79 -24.64 8.81
N TYR A 222 -5.73 -25.75 8.07
CA TYR A 222 -5.09 -25.83 6.76
C TYR A 222 -5.93 -25.05 5.73
N PHE A 223 -5.48 -23.84 5.39
CA PHE A 223 -5.95 -23.17 4.17
C PHE A 223 -5.16 -23.70 2.96
N HIS A 224 -5.74 -24.69 2.27
CA HIS A 224 -5.31 -25.08 0.94
C HIS A 224 -5.79 -24.04 -0.09
N LEU A 225 -4.94 -23.06 -0.41
CA LEU A 225 -5.05 -22.33 -1.67
C LEU A 225 -4.19 -23.05 -2.70
N GLY A 226 -4.85 -23.69 -3.67
CA GLY A 226 -4.22 -24.37 -4.79
C GLY A 226 -3.28 -23.45 -5.54
N SER A 227 -1.97 -23.66 -5.37
CA SER A 227 -0.95 -23.11 -6.25
C SER A 227 -1.01 -23.84 -7.57
N ARG A 228 -1.67 -23.25 -8.57
CA ARG A 228 -1.35 -23.57 -9.96
C ARG A 228 0.03 -22.96 -10.22
N HIS A 229 1.03 -23.81 -10.37
CA HIS A 229 2.30 -23.40 -10.94
C HIS A 229 2.02 -22.88 -12.35
N ALA A 230 2.16 -21.56 -12.52
CA ALA A 230 2.37 -21.00 -13.83
C ALA A 230 3.87 -21.13 -14.08
N ASP A 231 4.26 -22.10 -14.89
CA ASP A 231 5.61 -22.21 -15.42
C ASP A 231 5.84 -20.99 -16.31
N PHE A 232 6.67 -20.06 -15.82
CA PHE A 232 7.18 -18.89 -16.52
C PHE A 232 8.62 -18.62 -16.10
#